data_AF-A0A6N2DJ62-F1
#
_entry.id   AF-A0A6N2DJ62-F1
#
_cell.length_a   1.000
_cell.length_b   1.000
_cell.length_c   1.000
_cell.angle_alpha   90.00
_cell.angle_beta   90.00
_cell.angle_gamma   90.00
#
_symmetry.space_group_name_H-M   'P 1'
#
loop_
_entity.id
_entity.type
_entity.pdbx_description
1 polymer ?
#
loop_
_entity_poly.entity_id
_entity_poly.type
_entity_poly.pdbx_seq_one_letter_code
_entity_poly.pdbx_strand_id
1 'polypeptide(L)'
;FHADNTPVFFNFGWDLTDQLRQGGFTTTVLVTEEYEQVLRSGRTDHEAAVDGFHLDQLIEHVRLDDLTTVATPQQARLVGFLPGHHFATWECLRP
;
A
#
# COMPACT_ATOMS: atom_id res chain seq x y z
N PHE A 1 1.96 17.00 -2.12
CA PHE A 1 2.47 17.91 -3.17
C PHE A 1 3.77 17.32 -3.67
N HIS A 2 4.10 17.40 -4.96
CA HIS A 2 5.47 17.10 -5.41
C HIS A 2 6.42 18.21 -4.96
N ALA A 3 7.74 17.97 -5.02
CA ALA A 3 8.79 18.95 -4.75
C ALA A 3 8.72 20.22 -5.64
N ASP A 4 7.89 20.20 -6.70
CA ASP A 4 7.60 21.32 -7.59
C ASP A 4 6.30 22.08 -7.25
N ASN A 5 5.70 21.84 -6.07
CA ASN A 5 4.45 22.42 -5.60
C ASN A 5 3.20 22.09 -6.44
N THR A 6 3.25 21.05 -7.27
CA THR A 6 2.03 20.54 -7.91
C THR A 6 1.13 19.87 -6.87
N PRO A 7 -0.16 20.26 -6.77
CA PRO A 7 -1.13 19.56 -5.93
C PRO A 7 -1.28 18.13 -6.43
N VAL A 8 -0.95 17.17 -5.58
CA VAL A 8 -1.22 15.76 -5.84
C VAL A 8 -2.68 15.54 -5.46
N PHE A 9 -3.55 15.39 -6.46
CA PHE A 9 -4.98 15.09 -6.26
C PHE A 9 -5.22 13.61 -5.92
N PHE A 10 -4.16 12.80 -5.90
CA PHE A 10 -4.21 11.36 -5.74
C PHE A 10 -3.26 10.89 -4.63
N ASN A 11 -3.63 11.13 -3.37
CA ASN A 11 -3.13 10.30 -2.28
C ASN A 11 -4.03 9.07 -2.23
N PHE A 12 -3.64 8.01 -2.93
CA PHE A 12 -4.35 6.73 -2.85
C PHE A 12 -3.98 6.05 -1.54
N GLY A 13 -4.83 6.22 -0.54
CA GLY A 13 -4.77 5.47 0.68
C GLY A 13 -5.64 4.22 0.58
N TRP A 14 -5.98 3.66 1.73
CA TRP A 14 -6.89 2.52 1.78
C TRP A 14 -8.31 2.85 1.36
N ASP A 15 -8.69 4.13 1.28
CA ASP A 15 -9.99 4.63 0.82
C ASP A 15 -10.27 4.25 -0.65
N LEU A 16 -9.23 4.09 -1.46
CA LEU A 16 -9.34 3.58 -2.83
C LEU A 16 -10.09 2.24 -2.87
N THR A 17 -9.91 1.39 -1.85
CA THR A 17 -10.61 0.11 -1.73
C THR A 17 -12.14 0.30 -1.72
N ASP A 18 -12.63 1.31 -1.02
CA ASP A 18 -14.07 1.60 -0.95
C ASP A 18 -14.57 2.21 -2.25
N GLN A 19 -13.80 3.10 -2.86
CA GLN A 19 -14.15 3.71 -4.15
C GLN A 19 -14.29 2.64 -5.25
N LEU A 20 -13.36 1.67 -5.28
CA LEU A 20 -13.41 0.54 -6.21
C LEU A 20 -14.64 -0.36 -5.95
N ARG A 21 -14.91 -0.70 -4.69
CA ARG A 21 -16.08 -1.49 -4.31
C ARG A 21 -17.40 -0.78 -4.65
N GLN A 22 -17.49 0.52 -4.40
CA GLN A 22 -18.65 1.35 -4.81
C GLN A 22 -18.80 1.40 -6.34
N GLY A 23 -17.70 1.33 -7.08
CA GLY A 23 -17.68 1.19 -8.53
C GLY A 23 -18.10 -0.19 -9.06
N GLY A 24 -18.49 -1.12 -8.18
CA GLY A 24 -18.98 -2.45 -8.53
C GLY A 24 -17.89 -3.50 -8.76
N PHE A 25 -16.65 -3.24 -8.32
CA PHE A 25 -15.58 -4.23 -8.35
C PHE A 25 -15.57 -5.08 -7.09
N THR A 26 -15.27 -6.37 -7.24
CA THR A 26 -14.69 -7.16 -6.15
C THR A 26 -13.21 -6.81 -6.07
N THR A 27 -12.73 -6.49 -4.87
CA THR A 27 -11.40 -5.89 -4.69
C THR A 27 -10.63 -6.56 -3.56
N THR A 28 -9.42 -7.01 -3.87
CA THR A 28 -8.43 -7.58 -2.96
C THR A 28 -7.17 -6.72 -2.99
N VAL A 29 -6.61 -6.40 -1.82
CA VAL A 29 -5.36 -5.62 -1.74
C VAL A 29 -4.18 -6.58 -1.64
N LEU A 30 -3.34 -6.62 -2.66
CA LEU A 30 -2.15 -7.46 -2.72
C LEU A 30 -0.94 -6.69 -2.20
N VAL A 31 -0.24 -7.26 -1.24
CA VAL A 31 0.94 -6.65 -0.61
C VAL A 31 2.12 -7.63 -0.53
N THR A 32 3.32 -7.09 -0.34
CA THR A 32 4.47 -7.91 0.03
C THR A 32 4.40 -8.29 1.52
N GLU A 33 5.06 -9.37 1.89
CA GLU A 33 5.15 -9.80 3.29
C GLU A 33 5.81 -8.74 4.18
N GLU A 34 6.84 -8.06 3.66
CA GLU A 34 7.49 -6.94 4.35
C GLU A 34 6.46 -5.83 4.66
N TYR A 35 5.61 -5.48 3.70
CA TYR A 35 4.61 -4.45 3.93
C TYR A 35 3.57 -4.88 4.96
N GLU A 36 3.05 -6.11 4.86
CA GLU A 36 2.11 -6.65 5.84
C GLU A 36 2.72 -6.62 7.25
N GLN A 37 3.99 -6.99 7.40
CA GLN A 37 4.70 -6.93 8.68
C GLN A 37 4.80 -5.50 9.22
N VAL A 38 5.14 -4.52 8.38
CA VAL A 38 5.17 -3.10 8.77
C VAL A 38 3.79 -2.66 9.27
N LEU A 39 2.74 -2.92 8.48
CA LEU A 39 1.36 -2.54 8.80
C LEU A 39 0.86 -3.20 10.09
N ARG A 40 1.17 -4.48 10.31
CA ARG A 40 0.81 -5.19 11.55
C ARG A 40 1.62 -4.73 12.77
N SER A 41 2.90 -4.40 12.57
CA SER A 41 3.76 -3.98 13.67
C SER A 41 3.39 -2.59 14.20
N GLY A 42 2.75 -1.76 13.37
CA GLY A 42 2.45 -0.37 13.67
C GLY A 42 3.69 0.50 13.89
N ARG A 43 4.89 0.00 13.59
CA ARG A 43 6.14 0.73 13.79
C ARG A 43 6.48 1.55 12.56
N THR A 44 6.80 2.82 12.80
CA THR A 44 7.27 3.78 11.79
C THR A 44 8.79 3.98 11.86
N ASP A 45 9.52 3.08 12.52
CA ASP A 45 10.97 3.16 12.74
C ASP A 45 11.79 2.96 11.46
N HIS A 46 11.13 2.63 10.34
CA HIS A 46 11.75 2.63 9.03
C HIS A 46 12.10 4.06 8.66
N GLU A 47 13.40 4.38 8.70
CA GLU A 47 14.00 5.63 8.21
C GLU A 47 13.66 5.85 6.72
N ALA A 48 12.42 6.25 6.43
CA ALA A 48 11.95 6.52 5.08
C ALA A 48 10.59 7.22 5.11
N ALA A 49 10.43 8.26 5.94
CA ALA A 49 9.53 9.34 5.54
C ALA A 49 10.18 10.06 4.33
N VAL A 50 10.19 9.37 3.20
CA VAL A 50 10.58 9.95 1.92
C VAL A 50 9.42 10.85 1.52
N ASP A 51 9.73 12.06 1.08
CA ASP A 51 8.74 13.07 0.71
C ASP A 51 7.63 12.46 -0.18
N GLY A 52 6.40 12.38 0.34
CA GLY A 52 5.22 11.83 -0.33
C GLY A 52 4.77 10.42 0.06
N PHE A 53 5.52 9.65 0.87
CA PHE A 53 5.08 8.34 1.36
C PHE A 53 4.75 8.38 2.86
N HIS A 54 3.49 8.70 3.16
CA HIS A 54 2.95 8.87 4.52
C HIS A 54 2.64 7.51 5.18
N LEU A 55 3.69 6.75 5.51
CA LEU A 55 3.56 5.41 6.09
C LEU A 55 2.80 5.39 7.42
N ASP A 56 2.92 6.45 8.21
CA ASP A 56 2.15 6.68 9.45
C ASP A 56 0.64 6.67 9.19
N GLN A 57 0.18 7.42 8.17
CA GLN A 57 -1.24 7.46 7.79
C GLN A 57 -1.73 6.13 7.22
N LEU A 58 -0.86 5.42 6.49
CA LEU A 58 -1.18 4.09 5.97
C LEU A 58 -1.29 3.08 7.12
N ILE A 59 -0.43 3.14 8.13
CA ILE A 59 -0.55 2.31 9.33
C ILE A 59 -1.83 2.63 10.10
N GLU A 60 -2.15 3.91 10.32
CA GLU A 60 -3.32 4.33 11.10
C GLU A 60 -4.65 3.84 10.51
N HIS A 61 -4.75 3.81 9.18
CA HIS A 61 -6.00 3.51 8.49
C HIS A 61 -6.03 2.12 7.83
N VAL A 62 -5.05 1.25 8.09
CA VAL A 62 -4.97 -0.06 7.47
C VAL A 62 -6.15 -0.95 7.86
N ARG A 63 -6.67 -1.67 6.88
CA ARG A 63 -7.65 -2.75 7.05
C ARG A 63 -6.97 -4.08 6.78
N LEU A 64 -6.41 -4.69 7.83
CA LEU A 64 -5.60 -5.91 7.69
C LEU A 64 -6.36 -7.07 7.03
N ASP A 65 -7.67 -7.13 7.21
CA ASP A 65 -8.54 -8.16 6.62
C ASP A 65 -8.71 -8.01 5.10
N ASP A 66 -8.43 -6.83 4.54
CA ASP A 66 -8.46 -6.59 3.09
C ASP A 66 -7.14 -6.98 2.40
N LEU A 67 -6.10 -7.29 3.17
CA LEU A 67 -4.76 -7.58 2.67
C LEU A 67 -4.59 -9.06 2.33
N THR A 68 -3.89 -9.31 1.22
CA THR A 68 -3.41 -10.62 0.82
C THR A 68 -1.92 -10.52 0.48
N THR A 69 -1.10 -11.29 1.20
CA THR A 69 0.34 -11.32 0.96
C THR A 69 0.67 -12.20 -0.24
N VAL A 70 1.33 -11.61 -1.25
CA VAL A 70 1.60 -12.27 -2.54
C VAL A 70 3.08 -12.45 -2.87
N ALA A 71 3.98 -11.82 -2.11
CA ALA A 71 5.41 -11.92 -2.33
C ALA A 71 6.19 -11.93 -1.01
N THR A 72 7.01 -12.97 -0.84
CA THR A 72 8.04 -13.04 0.22
C THR A 72 9.16 -12.02 -0.04
N PRO A 73 9.99 -11.69 0.96
CA PRO A 73 11.13 -10.78 0.77
C PRO A 73 12.11 -11.26 -0.31
N GLN A 74 12.30 -12.58 -0.46
CA GLN A 74 13.16 -13.15 -1.50
C GLN A 74 12.56 -12.93 -2.89
N GLN A 75 11.26 -13.16 -3.07
CA GLN A 75 10.57 -12.94 -4.35
C GLN A 75 10.56 -11.45 -4.73
N ALA A 76 10.27 -10.57 -3.76
CA ALA A 76 10.27 -9.12 -3.97
C ALA A 76 11.64 -8.62 -4.49
N ARG A 77 12.75 -9.13 -3.92
CA ARG A 77 14.12 -8.82 -4.40
C ARG A 77 14.37 -9.29 -5.83
N LEU A 78 13.92 -10.50 -6.19
CA LEU A 78 14.15 -11.06 -7.53
C LEU A 78 13.46 -10.25 -8.63
N VAL A 79 12.31 -9.63 -8.33
CA VAL A 79 11.54 -8.82 -9.29
C VAL A 79 11.76 -7.31 -9.15
N GLY A 80 12.61 -6.88 -8.22
CA GLY A 80 12.97 -5.47 -8.03
C GLY A 80 11.97 -4.64 -7.22
N PHE A 81 11.08 -5.26 -6.44
CA PHE A 81 10.14 -4.56 -5.56
C PHE A 81 10.84 -4.18 -4.25
N LEU A 82 11.65 -3.12 -4.31
CA LEU A 82 12.45 -2.63 -3.18
C LEU A 82 12.25 -1.12 -2.94
N PRO A 83 12.04 -0.69 -1.68
CA PRO A 83 11.79 -1.53 -0.51
C PRO A 83 10.39 -2.17 -0.59
N GLY A 84 10.21 -3.38 -0.02
CA GLY A 84 9.00 -4.18 -0.22
C GLY A 84 7.73 -3.49 0.30
N HIS A 85 7.87 -2.65 1.32
CA HIS A 85 6.77 -1.90 1.93
C HIS A 85 6.24 -0.73 1.09
N HIS A 86 6.79 -0.46 -0.10
CA HIS A 86 6.26 0.56 -1.02
C HIS A 86 5.23 0.02 -2.02
N PHE A 87 4.91 -1.28 -1.99
CA PHE A 87 4.12 -1.94 -3.03
C PHE A 87 2.80 -2.48 -2.48
N ALA A 88 1.71 -1.78 -2.80
CA ALA A 88 0.33 -2.27 -2.68
C ALA A 88 -0.35 -2.22 -4.04
N THR A 89 -1.04 -3.30 -4.40
CA THR A 89 -1.73 -3.47 -5.69
C THR A 89 -3.16 -3.89 -5.45
N TRP A 90 -4.13 -3.21 -6.07
CA TRP A 90 -5.53 -3.62 -6.00
C TRP A 90 -5.87 -4.55 -7.16
N GLU A 91 -6.09 -5.83 -6.87
CA GLU A 91 -6.71 -6.74 -7.82
C GLU A 91 -8.22 -6.44 -7.86
N CYS A 92 -8.69 -6.03 -9.04
CA CYS A 92 -10.08 -5.62 -9.24
C CYS A 92 -10.73 -6.49 -10.32
N LEU A 93 -11.76 -7.23 -9.93
CA LEU A 93 -12.55 -8.05 -10.83
C LEU A 93 -13.94 -7.45 -10.99
N ARG A 94 -14.40 -7.31 -12.23
CA ARG A 94 -15.78 -6.96 -12.54
C ARG A 94 -16.52 -8.24 -12.97
N PRO A 95 -17.72 -8.52 -12.42
CA PRO A 95 -18.55 -9.64 -12.85
C PRO A 95 -18.90 -9.59 -14.34
#